data_AF-A0A962ASU1-F1
#
_entry.id   AF-A0A962ASU1-F1
#
_cell.length_a   1.000
_cell.length_b   1.000
_cell.length_c   1.000
_cell.angle_alpha   90.00
_cell.angle_beta   90.00
_cell.angle_gamma   90.00
#
_symmetry.space_group_name_H-M   'P 1'
#
loop_
_entity.id
_entity.type
_entity.pdbx_description
1 polymer ?
#
loop_
_entity_poly.entity_id
_entity_poly.type
_entity_poly.pdbx_seq_one_letter_code
_entity_poly.pdbx_strand_id
1 'polypeptide(L)' 'FADRAAAERRAGEIAAALKGNDLALRVIGYTDSTGGERRNLVIGQMRANAVAELLVAQGVDRARL' A
#
# COMPACT_ATOMS: atom_id res chain seq x y z
N PHE A 1 2.00 7.05 -16.41
CA PHE A 1 2.49 7.52 -15.10
C PHE A 1 1.30 7.50 -14.15
N ALA A 2 1.45 6.91 -12.95
CA ALA A 2 0.37 6.92 -11.96
C ALA A 2 0.11 8.37 -11.50
N ASP A 3 -1.16 8.77 -11.40
CA ASP A 3 -1.53 10.06 -10.79
C ASP A 3 -1.21 10.00 -9.30
N ARG A 4 -0.09 10.59 -8.93
CA ARG A 4 0.38 10.67 -7.54
C ARG A 4 -0.64 11.37 -6.64
N ALA A 5 -1.30 12.41 -7.13
CA ALA A 5 -2.28 13.15 -6.36
C ALA A 5 -3.53 12.28 -6.09
N ALA A 6 -3.96 11.47 -7.07
CA ALA A 6 -5.03 10.50 -6.84
C ALA A 6 -4.64 9.42 -5.82
N ALA A 7 -3.42 8.90 -5.89
CA ALA A 7 -2.92 7.92 -4.93
C ALA A 7 -2.86 8.50 -3.50
N GLU A 8 -2.33 9.72 -3.35
CA GLU A 8 -2.27 10.42 -2.06
C GLU A 8 -3.66 10.68 -1.48
N ARG A 9 -4.62 11.16 -2.29
CA ARG A 9 -6.02 11.32 -1.86
C ARG A 9 -6.60 10.01 -1.35
N ARG A 10 -6.43 8.91 -2.10
CA ARG A 10 -7.00 7.61 -1.72
C ARG A 10 -6.35 7.02 -0.46
N ALA A 11 -5.04 7.20 -0.30
CA ALA A 11 -4.35 6.81 0.93
C ALA A 11 -4.86 7.61 2.15
N GLY A 12 -5.15 8.91 1.96
CA GLY A 12 -5.74 9.74 3.01
C GLY A 12 -7.13 9.25 3.44
N GLU A 13 -7.98 8.85 2.49
CA GLU A 13 -9.30 8.26 2.78
C GLU A 13 -9.18 6.94 3.58
N ILE A 14 -8.22 6.07 3.21
CA ILE A 14 -7.96 4.83 3.94
C ILE A 14 -7.47 5.15 5.36
N ALA A 15 -6.50 6.06 5.51
CA ALA A 15 -5.99 6.48 6.80
C ALA A 15 -7.09 7.07 7.70
N ALA A 16 -8.02 7.83 7.12
CA ALA A 16 -9.18 8.36 7.83
C ALA A 16 -10.09 7.23 8.37
N ALA A 17 -10.31 6.16 7.60
CA ALA A 17 -11.09 5.02 8.03
C ALA A 17 -10.45 4.23 9.20
N LEU A 18 -9.14 4.35 9.38
CA LEU A 18 -8.40 3.71 10.49
C LEU A 18 -8.40 4.55 11.78
N LYS A 19 -8.82 5.82 11.72
CA LYS A 19 -8.82 6.69 12.90
C LYS A 19 -9.89 6.26 13.90
N GLY A 20 -9.54 6.28 15.18
CA GLY A 20 -10.47 5.97 16.28
C GLY A 20 -10.82 4.49 16.43
N ASN A 21 -10.06 3.58 15.81
CA ASN A 21 -10.20 2.14 15.94
C ASN A 21 -8.85 1.42 15.86
N ASP A 22 -8.87 0.12 16.18
CA ASP A 22 -7.70 -0.75 16.24
C ASP A 22 -7.59 -1.68 15.01
N LEU A 23 -8.21 -1.32 13.89
CA LEU A 23 -8.14 -2.13 12.68
C LEU A 23 -6.70 -2.21 12.14
N ALA A 24 -6.27 -3.40 11.74
CA ALA A 24 -5.02 -3.59 11.01
C ALA A 24 -5.29 -3.77 9.51
N LEU A 25 -4.36 -3.32 8.68
CA LEU A 25 -4.39 -3.51 7.24
C LEU A 25 -3.32 -4.51 6.82
N ARG A 26 -3.60 -5.27 5.75
CA ARG A 26 -2.58 -6.04 5.04
C ARG A 26 -2.49 -5.53 3.62
N VAL A 27 -1.32 -5.02 3.25
CA VAL A 27 -1.07 -4.53 1.89
C VAL A 27 -0.51 -5.65 1.03
N ILE A 28 -1.17 -5.97 -0.09
CA ILE A 28 -0.76 -7.05 -1.01
C ILE A 28 -0.56 -6.47 -2.41
N GLY A 29 0.61 -6.68 -2.99
CA GLY A 29 0.91 -6.29 -4.36
C GLY A 29 0.85 -7.49 -5.29
N TYR A 30 -0.08 -7.46 -6.25
CA TYR A 30 -0.20 -8.47 -7.29
C TYR A 30 0.52 -8.01 -8.57
N THR A 31 0.98 -9.00 -9.34
CA THR A 31 1.46 -8.83 -10.70
C THR A 31 0.65 -9.72 -11.63
N ASP A 32 0.68 -9.44 -12.94
CA ASP A 32 0.21 -10.42 -13.91
C ASP A 32 1.16 -11.65 -13.95
N SER A 33 0.76 -12.67 -14.71
CA SER A 33 1.50 -13.94 -14.84
C SER A 33 2.69 -13.88 -15.80
N THR A 34 3.01 -12.71 -16.37
CA THR A 34 4.11 -12.56 -17.32
C THR A 34 5.43 -12.48 -16.57
N GLY A 35 6.44 -13.20 -17.04
CA GLY A 35 7.77 -13.24 -16.42
C GLY A 35 7.93 -14.36 -15.38
N GLY A 36 9.11 -14.43 -14.78
CA GLY A 36 9.42 -15.46 -13.79
C GLY A 36 8.76 -15.18 -12.44
N GLU A 37 8.22 -16.22 -11.79
CA GLU A 37 7.56 -16.15 -10.48
C GLU A 37 8.35 -15.35 -9.44
N ARG A 38 9.67 -15.61 -9.32
CA ARG A 38 10.55 -14.88 -8.41
C ARG A 38 10.57 -13.38 -8.66
N ARG A 39 10.57 -12.96 -9.94
CA ARG A 39 10.52 -11.54 -10.32
C ARG A 39 9.17 -10.93 -9.96
N ASN A 40 8.10 -11.69 -10.16
CA ASN A 40 6.74 -11.27 -9.84
C ASN A 40 6.53 -11.07 -8.34
N LEU A 41 7.08 -11.97 -7.51
CA LEU A 41 7.11 -11.79 -6.06
C LEU A 41 7.85 -10.52 -5.63
N VAL A 42 9.03 -10.26 -6.21
CA VAL A 42 9.80 -9.05 -5.91
C VAL A 42 9.04 -7.79 -6.31
N ILE A 43 8.45 -7.74 -7.50
CA ILE A 43 7.67 -6.59 -7.97
C ILE A 43 6.42 -6.38 -7.10
N GLY A 44 5.73 -7.46 -6.76
CA GLY A 44 4.58 -7.43 -5.84
C GLY A 44 4.95 -6.83 -4.49
N GLN A 45 6.07 -7.30 -3.90
CA GLN A 45 6.56 -6.77 -2.63
C GLN A 45 6.96 -5.28 -2.73
N MET A 46 7.66 -4.88 -3.80
CA MET A 46 8.03 -3.48 -4.00
C MET A 46 6.81 -2.56 -4.10
N ARG A 47 5.76 -2.99 -4.81
CA ARG A 47 4.49 -2.25 -4.92
C ARG A 47 3.76 -2.15 -3.59
N ALA A 48 3.70 -3.25 -2.84
CA ALA A 48 3.10 -3.26 -1.50
C ALA A 48 3.84 -2.31 -0.55
N ASN A 49 5.16 -2.34 -0.54
CA ASN A 49 5.98 -1.44 0.26
C ASN A 49 5.73 0.03 -0.10
N ALA A 50 5.64 0.36 -1.39
CA ALA A 50 5.36 1.73 -1.82
C ALA A 50 4.00 2.25 -1.31
N VAL A 51 2.97 1.40 -1.28
CA VAL A 51 1.66 1.75 -0.70
C VAL A 51 1.73 1.87 0.82
N ALA A 52 2.46 0.99 1.49
CA ALA A 52 2.66 1.06 2.94
C ALA A 52 3.35 2.37 3.35
N GLU A 53 4.42 2.77 2.64
CA GLU A 53 5.09 4.06 2.86
C GLU A 53 4.13 5.25 2.68
N LEU A 54 3.25 5.17 1.68
CA LEU A 54 2.25 6.21 1.44
C LEU A 54 1.23 6.30 2.57
N LEU A 55 0.75 5.17 3.10
CA LEU A 55 -0.16 5.13 4.25
C LEU A 55 0.50 5.65 5.53
N VAL A 56 1.78 5.32 5.75
CA VAL A 56 2.57 5.87 6.87
C VAL A 56 2.69 7.39 6.74
N ALA A 57 2.92 7.91 5.53
CA ALA A 57 2.97 9.35 5.28
C ALA A 57 1.61 10.06 5.55
N GLN A 58 0.50 9.33 5.54
CA GLN A 58 -0.83 9.83 5.94
C GLN A 58 -1.12 9.68 7.45
N GLY A 59 -0.15 9.17 8.23
CA GLY A 59 -0.24 9.03 9.68
C GLY A 59 -0.77 7.68 10.16
N VAL A 60 -0.81 6.65 9.31
CA VAL A 60 -1.06 5.28 9.77
C VAL A 60 0.17 4.75 10.49
N ASP A 61 0.00 4.24 11.71
CA ASP A 61 1.09 3.59 12.44
C ASP A 61 1.60 2.37 11.66
N ARG A 62 2.92 2.27 11.47
CA ARG A 62 3.55 1.15 10.77
C ARG A 62 3.29 -0.19 11.47
N ALA A 63 3.04 -0.20 12.77
CA ALA A 63 2.66 -1.42 13.49
C ALA A 63 1.28 -1.98 13.08
N ARG A 64 0.47 -1.19 12.36
CA ARG A 64 -0.88 -1.58 11.88
C ARG A 64 -0.90 -2.05 10.41
N LEU A 65 0.26 -2.11 9.74
CA LEU A 65 0.40 -2.45 8.31
C LEU A 65 1.06 -3.81 8.07
#